data_AF-A0A6D2KU14-F1
#
_entry.id   AF-A0A6D2KU14-F1
#
_cell.length_a   1.000
_cell.length_b   1.000
_cell.length_c   1.000
_cell.angle_alpha   90.00
_cell.angle_beta   90.00
_cell.angle_gamma   90.00
#
_symmetry.space_group_name_H-M   'P 1'
#
loop_
_entity.id
_entity.type
_entity.pdbx_description
1 polymer ?
#
loop_
_entity_poly.entity_id
_entity_poly.type
_entity_poly.pdbx_seq_one_letter_code
_entity_poly.pdbx_strand_id
1 'polypeptide(L)'
;MSTISIHRTELLRITHNRSRIFRQRYRRTIPPWRLTICSRSSDTSKKEELSVHISNSPTIPQVDQLKPEGLRFDRLQPPKSEFVQEDRLEFGKFVAREAILDEEFWTAAWLRAESHWEDRESERYVDNFKRKFAEQEFNAIKRRCKGQQGQKCSCIVAVRKEERHIKRSVIKSVVGTLDLSIRFFLQGETFPGEKVKSQLFCSINNEGSKRYGYIGNLCVAKSARRQGIACNMLRFAIESARLSGVEQVYVHVHRNNLVAQELYKKTGFEIVETGQSESSDDDTYLLQYTR
;
A
#
# COMPACT_ATOMS: atom_id res chain seq x y z
N MET A 1 2.10 -21.51 5.84
CA MET A 1 1.61 -21.25 4.48
C MET A 1 0.61 -20.12 4.56
N SER A 2 1.04 -18.92 4.17
CA SER A 2 0.29 -17.69 4.43
C SER A 2 0.35 -16.77 3.23
N THR A 3 -0.58 -16.96 2.29
CA THR A 3 -0.98 -15.86 1.41
C THR A 3 -2.20 -15.18 2.04
N ILE A 4 -2.17 -13.85 2.07
CA ILE A 4 -3.34 -13.01 2.33
C ILE A 4 -3.99 -12.76 0.98
N SER A 5 -5.32 -12.74 0.95
CA SER A 5 -6.10 -12.46 -0.26
C SER A 5 -5.67 -11.11 -0.84
N ILE A 6 -4.94 -11.15 -1.95
CA ILE A 6 -4.70 -10.00 -2.81
C ILE A 6 -5.94 -9.90 -3.68
N HIS A 7 -6.68 -8.80 -3.55
CA HIS A 7 -7.88 -8.53 -4.33
C HIS A 7 -7.58 -8.73 -5.82
N ARG A 8 -8.09 -9.82 -6.39
CA ARG A 8 -8.00 -10.09 -7.82
C ARG A 8 -8.94 -9.10 -8.49
N THR A 9 -8.40 -8.12 -9.20
CA THR A 9 -9.22 -7.36 -10.15
C THR A 9 -9.62 -8.33 -11.25
N GLU A 10 -10.90 -8.72 -11.30
CA GLU A 10 -11.46 -9.47 -12.42
C GLU A 10 -11.16 -8.70 -13.71
N LEU A 11 -10.18 -9.17 -14.47
CA LEU A 11 -10.02 -8.80 -15.86
C LEU A 11 -11.22 -9.40 -16.60
N LEU A 12 -12.16 -8.53 -16.98
CA LEU A 12 -13.22 -8.85 -17.93
C LEU A 12 -12.61 -9.55 -19.15
N ARG A 13 -12.90 -10.85 -19.31
CA ARG A 13 -12.64 -11.60 -20.54
C ARG A 13 -13.50 -10.99 -21.64
N ILE A 14 -12.93 -10.09 -22.43
CA ILE A 14 -13.52 -9.70 -23.70
C ILE A 14 -13.33 -10.88 -24.66
N THR A 15 -14.43 -11.54 -24.99
CA THR A 15 -14.50 -12.53 -26.05
C THR A 15 -14.22 -11.85 -27.39
N HIS A 16 -13.11 -12.21 -28.03
CA HIS A 16 -12.74 -11.69 -29.34
C HIS A 16 -13.68 -12.26 -30.42
N ASN A 17 -14.62 -11.44 -30.89
CA ASN A 17 -15.26 -11.67 -32.17
C ASN A 17 -14.37 -11.10 -33.29
N ARG A 18 -14.14 -11.91 -34.32
CA ARG A 18 -13.25 -11.61 -35.46
C ARG A 18 -13.84 -10.50 -36.34
N SER A 19 -13.12 -9.41 -36.50
CA SER A 19 -13.24 -8.54 -37.68
C SER A 19 -11.86 -8.04 -38.11
N ARG A 20 -11.44 -8.43 -39.32
CA ARG A 20 -10.18 -8.06 -39.96
C ARG A 20 -10.26 -6.64 -40.50
N ILE A 21 -9.36 -5.73 -40.07
CA ILE A 21 -9.00 -4.53 -40.84
C ILE A 21 -7.48 -4.32 -40.78
N PHE A 22 -6.91 -3.97 -41.92
CA PHE A 22 -5.50 -4.00 -42.27
C PHE A 22 -4.77 -2.69 -41.89
N ARG A 23 -3.58 -2.87 -41.28
CA ARG A 23 -2.34 -2.04 -41.26
C ARG A 23 -2.41 -0.50 -41.37
N GLN A 24 -1.71 0.16 -40.43
CA GLN A 24 -0.53 0.96 -40.78
C GLN A 24 0.49 1.04 -39.63
N ARG A 25 1.76 0.82 -39.96
CA ARG A 25 2.91 0.78 -39.05
C ARG A 25 3.39 2.20 -38.77
N TYR A 26 3.58 2.54 -37.49
CA TYR A 26 4.57 3.54 -37.07
C TYR A 26 5.46 2.94 -35.99
N ARG A 27 6.75 2.75 -36.32
CA ARG A 27 7.80 2.42 -35.35
C ARG A 27 8.20 3.73 -34.65
N ARG A 28 8.07 3.78 -33.33
CA ARG A 28 8.80 4.74 -32.48
C ARG A 28 9.77 3.96 -31.60
N THR A 29 11.04 4.05 -31.97
CA THR A 29 12.21 3.61 -31.21
C THR A 29 12.41 4.52 -30.00
N ILE A 30 12.44 3.94 -28.81
CA ILE A 30 12.82 4.58 -27.55
C ILE A 30 14.33 4.31 -27.34
N PRO A 31 15.18 5.32 -27.08
CA PRO A 31 16.61 5.09 -26.86
C PRO A 31 16.89 4.56 -25.43
N PRO A 32 17.95 3.76 -25.23
CA PRO A 32 18.36 3.31 -23.90
C PRO A 32 19.15 4.41 -23.17
N TRP A 33 18.84 4.62 -21.89
CA TRP A 33 19.53 5.57 -21.03
C TRP A 33 20.91 5.02 -20.63
N ARG A 34 21.95 5.83 -20.87
CA ARG A 34 23.37 5.54 -20.61
C ARG A 34 23.73 6.05 -19.20
N LEU A 35 24.34 5.20 -18.37
CA LEU A 35 24.98 5.60 -17.11
C LEU A 35 26.30 6.33 -17.39
N THR A 36 26.45 7.54 -16.89
CA THR A 36 27.73 8.27 -16.90
C THR A 36 28.39 8.16 -15.54
N ILE A 37 29.54 7.49 -15.49
CA ILE A 37 30.44 7.47 -14.34
C ILE A 37 31.36 8.68 -14.49
N CYS A 38 31.30 9.64 -13.56
CA CYS A 38 32.23 10.76 -13.54
C CYS A 38 33.43 10.43 -12.63
N SER A 39 34.54 10.07 -13.25
CA SER A 39 35.87 10.02 -12.63
C SER A 39 36.41 11.44 -12.47
N ARG A 40 36.86 11.79 -11.25
CA ARG A 40 37.58 13.04 -10.97
C ARG A 40 38.99 12.94 -11.55
N SER A 41 39.34 13.86 -12.45
CA SER A 41 40.73 14.19 -12.80
C SER A 41 40.95 15.67 -12.51
N SER A 42 41.93 15.94 -11.66
CA SER A 42 42.53 17.25 -11.42
C SER A 42 43.39 17.64 -12.62
N ASP A 43 43.27 18.87 -13.11
CA ASP A 43 44.43 19.61 -13.60
C ASP A 43 44.19 21.12 -13.68
N THR A 44 45.30 21.82 -13.47
CA THR A 44 45.48 23.23 -13.19
C THR A 44 45.52 24.10 -14.45
N SER A 45 45.03 25.34 -14.40
CA SER A 45 45.83 26.55 -14.73
C SER A 45 44.98 27.82 -14.70
N LYS A 46 45.66 28.92 -14.34
CA LYS A 46 45.18 30.25 -13.99
C LYS A 46 44.86 31.11 -15.22
N LYS A 47 43.94 32.07 -15.06
CA LYS A 47 44.08 33.47 -15.53
C LYS A 47 43.07 34.41 -14.83
N GLU A 48 43.62 35.43 -14.16
CA GLU A 48 43.03 36.71 -13.72
C GLU A 48 42.48 37.50 -14.93
N GLU A 49 41.66 38.55 -14.86
CA GLU A 49 40.90 39.34 -13.88
C GLU A 49 39.97 40.21 -14.76
N LEU A 50 38.81 40.67 -14.25
CA LEU A 50 38.31 42.06 -14.38
C LEU A 50 36.87 42.18 -13.87
N SER A 51 36.73 43.10 -12.91
CA SER A 51 35.55 43.55 -12.18
C SER A 51 34.51 44.29 -13.02
N VAL A 52 33.22 44.14 -12.70
CA VAL A 52 32.28 45.28 -12.49
C VAL A 52 31.16 44.86 -11.54
N HIS A 53 31.00 45.60 -10.44
CA HIS A 53 29.85 45.58 -9.53
C HIS A 53 28.65 46.31 -10.16
N ILE A 54 27.49 45.66 -10.30
CA ILE A 54 26.20 46.35 -10.46
C ILE A 54 25.09 45.62 -9.67
N SER A 55 24.69 46.29 -8.59
CA SER A 55 23.40 46.35 -7.88
C SER A 55 22.43 45.16 -7.86
N ASN A 56 22.09 44.79 -6.62
CA ASN A 56 20.92 44.00 -6.19
C ASN A 56 19.59 44.47 -6.81
N SER A 57 18.80 43.50 -7.27
CA SER A 57 17.34 43.59 -7.35
C SER A 57 16.71 42.31 -6.77
N PRO A 58 15.61 42.40 -6.00
CA PRO A 58 15.00 41.24 -5.36
C PRO A 58 14.04 40.54 -6.34
N THR A 59 14.44 39.37 -6.84
CA THR A 59 13.58 38.55 -7.70
C THR A 59 12.84 37.51 -6.84
N ILE A 60 11.57 37.82 -6.58
CA ILE A 60 10.38 36.94 -6.49
C ILE A 60 10.67 35.43 -6.26
N PRO A 61 10.11 34.79 -5.22
CA PRO A 61 10.28 33.36 -4.99
C PRO A 61 9.61 32.58 -6.13
N GLN A 62 10.43 32.05 -7.05
CA GLN A 62 9.93 31.06 -7.99
C GLN A 62 9.61 29.80 -7.18
N VAL A 63 8.32 29.46 -7.16
CA VAL A 63 7.80 28.18 -6.75
C VAL A 63 8.45 27.14 -7.65
N ASP A 64 9.57 26.59 -7.17
CA ASP A 64 10.22 25.45 -7.78
C ASP A 64 9.20 24.31 -7.80
N GLN A 65 8.71 24.01 -8.99
CA GLN A 65 7.97 22.79 -9.26
C GLN A 65 8.89 21.63 -8.88
N LEU A 66 8.72 21.13 -7.65
CA LEU A 66 9.40 19.95 -7.13
C LEU A 66 9.18 18.82 -8.13
N LYS A 67 10.20 18.55 -8.96
CA LYS A 67 10.31 17.27 -9.65
C LYS A 67 10.11 16.19 -8.57
N PRO A 68 9.26 15.18 -8.82
CA PRO A 68 9.18 14.07 -7.87
C PRO A 68 10.58 13.48 -7.77
N GLU A 69 11.24 13.74 -6.64
CA GLU A 69 12.54 13.13 -6.36
C GLU A 69 12.32 11.62 -6.44
N GLY A 70 13.10 10.94 -7.28
CA GLY A 70 13.05 9.49 -7.35
C GLY A 70 13.30 8.86 -5.98
N LEU A 71 12.88 7.61 -5.79
CA LEU A 71 13.06 6.86 -4.55
C LEU A 71 14.50 6.97 -4.02
N ARG A 72 14.66 7.46 -2.78
CA ARG A 72 15.97 7.60 -2.11
C ARG A 72 16.14 6.51 -1.06
N PHE A 73 16.86 5.46 -1.42
CA PHE A 73 17.05 4.28 -0.56
C PHE A 73 17.84 4.55 0.74
N ASP A 74 18.65 5.62 0.74
CA ASP A 74 19.50 6.01 1.88
C ASP A 74 18.86 7.08 2.78
N ARG A 75 17.62 7.50 2.50
CA ARG A 75 16.91 8.49 3.31
C ARG A 75 16.75 7.99 4.74
N LEU A 76 17.15 8.79 5.72
CA LEU A 76 17.00 8.49 7.15
C LEU A 76 15.55 8.74 7.61
N GLN A 77 15.16 8.13 8.74
CA GLN A 77 13.82 8.38 9.28
C GLN A 77 13.66 9.86 9.69
N PRO A 78 12.49 10.46 9.42
CA PRO A 78 12.20 11.80 9.91
C PRO A 78 12.13 11.83 11.45
N PRO A 79 12.57 12.93 12.08
CA PRO A 79 12.55 13.06 13.54
C PRO A 79 11.11 13.09 14.08
N LYS A 80 10.94 12.68 15.35
CA LYS A 80 9.62 12.52 15.99
C LYS A 80 8.72 13.77 15.97
N SER A 81 9.30 14.96 15.83
CA SER A 81 8.67 16.28 15.95
C SER A 81 7.77 16.69 14.78
N GLU A 82 7.72 15.92 13.69
CA GLU A 82 6.96 16.29 12.49
C GLU A 82 5.54 15.72 12.40
N PHE A 83 5.06 14.95 13.38
CA PHE A 83 3.70 14.38 13.31
C PHE A 83 2.84 14.68 14.55
N VAL A 84 1.56 14.92 14.31
CA VAL A 84 0.53 15.05 15.35
C VAL A 84 0.44 13.73 16.14
N GLN A 85 0.21 13.80 17.45
CA GLN A 85 0.19 12.60 18.32
C GLN A 85 -1.00 11.68 18.02
N GLU A 86 -2.09 12.19 17.47
CA GLU A 86 -3.36 11.48 17.28
C GLU A 86 -3.34 10.45 16.12
N ASP A 87 -2.39 10.56 15.18
CA ASP A 87 -2.34 9.71 13.97
C ASP A 87 -1.36 8.52 14.07
N ARG A 88 -0.98 8.13 15.29
CA ARG A 88 -0.01 7.03 15.49
C ARG A 88 -0.27 6.22 16.75
N LEU A 89 0.07 4.94 16.68
CA LEU A 89 0.07 4.02 17.81
C LEU A 89 1.50 3.56 18.12
N GLU A 90 2.01 3.94 19.29
CA GLU A 90 3.29 3.46 19.79
C GLU A 90 3.15 2.15 20.58
N PHE A 91 4.00 1.16 20.30
CA PHE A 91 4.03 -0.09 21.06
C PHE A 91 5.44 -0.68 21.08
N GLY A 92 5.99 -0.88 22.28
CA GLY A 92 7.38 -1.30 22.46
C GLY A 92 8.37 -0.44 21.65
N LYS A 93 9.18 -1.11 20.83
CA LYS A 93 10.17 -0.49 19.92
C LYS A 93 9.61 -0.10 18.54
N PHE A 94 8.29 -0.14 18.36
CA PHE A 94 7.63 0.09 17.08
C PHE A 94 6.56 1.19 17.17
N VAL A 95 6.20 1.73 16.01
CA VAL A 95 5.12 2.70 15.82
C VAL A 95 4.31 2.26 14.61
N ALA A 96 3.00 2.16 14.74
CA ALA A 96 2.08 2.05 13.61
C ALA A 96 1.53 3.43 13.26
N ARG A 97 1.54 3.78 11.97
CA ARG A 97 0.98 5.03 11.44
C ARG A 97 0.71 4.89 9.94
N GLU A 98 0.04 5.87 9.36
CA GLU A 98 -0.06 5.97 7.91
C GLU A 98 1.32 6.24 7.26
N ALA A 99 1.52 5.68 6.07
CA ALA A 99 2.71 5.88 5.25
C ALA A 99 2.68 7.26 4.60
N ILE A 100 3.81 7.95 4.66
CA ILE A 100 3.94 9.35 4.24
C ILE A 100 4.97 9.46 3.11
N LEU A 101 6.07 8.70 3.21
CA LEU A 101 7.17 8.75 2.25
C LEU A 101 7.02 7.67 1.18
N ASP A 102 7.45 7.97 -0.05
CA ASP A 102 7.50 7.00 -1.15
C ASP A 102 8.36 5.78 -0.81
N GLU A 103 9.43 5.95 -0.03
CA GLU A 103 10.26 4.84 0.44
C GLU A 103 9.48 3.87 1.35
N GLU A 104 8.50 4.35 2.11
CA GLU A 104 7.65 3.53 2.96
C GLU A 104 6.67 2.72 2.13
N PHE A 105 6.05 3.35 1.13
CA PHE A 105 5.20 2.66 0.15
C PHE A 105 5.99 1.61 -0.63
N TRP A 106 7.23 1.92 -1.03
CA TRP A 106 8.10 0.97 -1.72
C TRP A 106 8.42 -0.23 -0.82
N THR A 107 8.78 0.02 0.43
CA THR A 107 9.10 -1.05 1.38
C THR A 107 7.87 -1.90 1.72
N ALA A 108 6.70 -1.28 1.84
CA ALA A 108 5.43 -1.98 2.00
C ALA A 108 5.15 -2.92 0.81
N ALA A 109 5.33 -2.43 -0.43
CA ALA A 109 5.18 -3.23 -1.63
C ALA A 109 6.18 -4.39 -1.69
N TRP A 110 7.44 -4.14 -1.32
CA TRP A 110 8.47 -5.16 -1.24
C TRP A 110 8.15 -6.24 -0.19
N LEU A 111 7.69 -5.85 1.00
CA LEU A 111 7.27 -6.80 2.05
C LEU A 111 6.10 -7.69 1.61
N ARG A 112 5.16 -7.15 0.82
CA ARG A 112 4.07 -7.93 0.21
C ARG A 112 4.60 -8.93 -0.80
N ALA A 113 5.55 -8.50 -1.63
CA ALA A 113 6.24 -9.38 -2.57
C ALA A 113 6.96 -10.51 -1.82
N GLU A 114 7.77 -10.18 -0.81
CA GLU A 114 8.46 -11.21 -0.02
C GLU A 114 7.48 -12.22 0.57
N SER A 115 6.42 -11.74 1.23
CA SER A 115 5.40 -12.59 1.86
C SER A 115 4.68 -13.49 0.84
N HIS A 116 4.45 -13.03 -0.39
CA HIS A 116 3.76 -13.79 -1.42
C HIS A 116 4.58 -15.00 -1.93
N TRP A 117 5.91 -14.87 -1.98
CA TRP A 117 6.82 -15.93 -2.44
C TRP A 117 7.53 -16.69 -1.31
N GLU A 118 7.16 -16.47 -0.04
CA GLU A 118 7.81 -17.13 1.11
C GLU A 118 7.75 -18.66 1.05
N ASP A 119 6.67 -19.24 0.53
CA ASP A 119 6.52 -20.69 0.42
C ASP A 119 7.12 -21.26 -0.90
N ARG A 120 7.68 -20.41 -1.78
CA ARG A 120 8.14 -20.75 -3.15
C ARG A 120 9.60 -20.36 -3.42
N GLU A 121 10.44 -20.37 -2.38
CA GLU A 121 11.86 -19.95 -2.46
C GLU A 121 12.70 -20.80 -3.45
N SER A 122 12.24 -21.99 -3.85
CA SER A 122 12.95 -22.89 -4.77
C SER A 122 12.79 -22.56 -6.26
N GLU A 123 11.95 -21.60 -6.65
CA GLU A 123 11.74 -21.25 -8.05
C GLU A 123 12.95 -20.46 -8.63
N ARG A 124 13.32 -20.72 -9.89
CA ARG A 124 14.34 -19.91 -10.57
C ARG A 124 13.79 -18.50 -10.82
N TYR A 125 14.63 -17.47 -10.63
CA TYR A 125 14.30 -16.05 -10.88
C TYR A 125 13.28 -15.41 -9.94
N VAL A 126 13.06 -15.97 -8.74
CA VAL A 126 12.16 -15.41 -7.72
C VAL A 126 12.41 -13.93 -7.46
N ASP A 127 13.67 -13.49 -7.41
CA ASP A 127 14.00 -12.08 -7.17
C ASP A 127 13.50 -11.14 -8.28
N ASN A 128 13.49 -11.60 -9.53
CA ASN A 128 12.97 -10.80 -10.64
C ASN A 128 11.44 -10.70 -10.57
N PHE A 129 10.77 -11.79 -10.18
CA PHE A 129 9.32 -11.79 -9.95
C PHE A 129 8.93 -10.91 -8.76
N LYS A 130 9.65 -11.00 -7.64
CA LYS A 130 9.46 -10.13 -6.47
C LYS A 130 9.60 -8.66 -6.85
N ARG A 131 10.66 -8.30 -7.58
CA ARG A 131 10.86 -6.91 -8.04
C ARG A 131 9.73 -6.43 -8.92
N LYS A 132 9.33 -7.20 -9.94
CA LYS A 132 8.22 -6.83 -10.82
C LYS A 132 6.90 -6.68 -10.06
N PHE A 133 6.63 -7.58 -9.12
CA PHE A 133 5.45 -7.51 -8.27
C PHE A 133 5.49 -6.28 -7.35
N ALA A 134 6.63 -6.02 -6.69
CA ALA A 134 6.80 -4.86 -5.83
C ALA A 134 6.61 -3.54 -6.61
N GLU A 135 7.11 -3.43 -7.84
CA GLU A 135 6.90 -2.26 -8.70
C GLU A 135 5.40 -2.05 -9.03
N GLN A 136 4.68 -3.13 -9.33
CA GLN A 136 3.25 -3.08 -9.61
C GLN A 136 2.45 -2.67 -8.35
N GLU A 137 2.75 -3.29 -7.22
CA GLU A 137 2.11 -3.00 -5.93
C GLU A 137 2.39 -1.56 -5.46
N PHE A 138 3.62 -1.08 -5.58
CA PHE A 138 3.99 0.29 -5.24
C PHE A 138 3.12 1.30 -6.00
N ASN A 139 3.01 1.13 -7.31
CA ASN A 139 2.18 1.98 -8.15
C ASN A 139 0.68 1.83 -7.84
N ALA A 140 0.22 0.62 -7.49
CA ALA A 140 -1.17 0.36 -7.13
C ALA A 140 -1.55 1.01 -5.78
N ILE A 141 -0.71 0.89 -4.75
CA ILE A 141 -0.94 1.51 -3.43
C ILE A 141 -0.97 3.03 -3.57
N LYS A 142 0.00 3.64 -4.27
CA LYS A 142 0.02 5.09 -4.49
C LYS A 142 -1.22 5.59 -5.23
N ARG A 143 -1.73 4.84 -6.22
CA ARG A 143 -2.98 5.20 -6.90
C ARG A 143 -4.19 5.12 -5.97
N ARG A 144 -4.26 4.09 -5.12
CA ARG A 144 -5.35 3.94 -4.14
C ARG A 144 -5.33 5.04 -3.09
N CYS A 145 -4.15 5.39 -2.55
CA CYS A 145 -4.03 6.44 -1.53
C CYS A 145 -4.29 7.86 -2.04
N LYS A 146 -4.15 8.11 -3.35
CA LYS A 146 -4.55 9.40 -3.96
C LYS A 146 -6.06 9.63 -3.98
N GLY A 147 -6.87 8.59 -3.70
CA GLY A 147 -8.33 8.65 -3.69
C GLY A 147 -8.93 8.66 -5.09
N GLN A 148 -9.82 7.72 -5.37
CA GLN A 148 -10.73 7.77 -6.53
C GLN A 148 -12.14 7.39 -6.05
N GLN A 149 -13.17 8.01 -6.63
CA GLN A 149 -14.58 7.61 -6.48
C GLN A 149 -15.08 7.51 -5.01
N GLY A 150 -14.75 8.49 -4.16
CA GLY A 150 -15.28 8.58 -2.79
C GLY A 150 -14.73 7.55 -1.80
N GLN A 151 -13.86 6.63 -2.23
CA GLN A 151 -13.22 5.66 -1.34
C GLN A 151 -11.90 6.22 -0.80
N LYS A 152 -11.71 6.17 0.52
CA LYS A 152 -10.45 6.53 1.18
C LYS A 152 -9.63 5.27 1.42
N CYS A 153 -8.42 5.19 0.88
CA CYS A 153 -7.51 4.07 1.13
C CYS A 153 -6.24 4.58 1.82
N SER A 154 -5.93 4.04 2.99
CA SER A 154 -4.75 4.38 3.77
C SER A 154 -3.81 3.17 3.83
N CYS A 155 -2.53 3.39 3.53
CA CYS A 155 -1.48 2.40 3.74
C CYS A 155 -0.89 2.64 5.12
N ILE A 156 -1.10 1.72 6.05
CA ILE A 156 -0.56 1.75 7.40
C ILE A 156 0.74 0.96 7.39
N VAL A 157 1.79 1.53 7.98
CA VAL A 157 3.10 0.91 8.14
C VAL A 157 3.47 0.79 9.61
N ALA A 158 4.13 -0.30 9.97
CA ALA A 158 4.80 -0.43 11.25
C ALA A 158 6.28 -0.13 11.07
N VAL A 159 6.75 0.88 11.79
CA VAL A 159 8.13 1.39 11.70
C VAL A 159 8.85 1.14 13.02
N ARG A 160 10.11 0.71 12.95
CA ARG A 160 10.98 0.58 14.11
C ARG A 160 11.48 1.95 14.56
N LYS A 161 11.28 2.28 15.83
CA LYS A 161 11.78 3.51 16.44
C LYS A 161 13.29 3.64 16.27
N GLU A 162 13.77 4.86 16.05
CA GLU A 162 15.19 5.15 16.13
C GLU A 162 15.70 5.00 17.56
N GLU A 163 16.88 4.41 17.69
CA GLU A 163 17.62 4.31 18.95
C GLU A 163 18.70 5.40 18.94
N ARG A 164 19.04 5.94 20.11
CA ARG A 164 19.91 7.14 20.26
C ARG A 164 21.26 7.06 19.53
N HIS A 165 21.73 5.85 19.20
CA HIS A 165 23.02 5.62 18.53
C HIS A 165 22.92 4.89 17.18
N ILE A 166 21.71 4.52 16.73
CA ILE A 166 21.52 3.74 15.49
C ILE A 166 20.53 4.47 14.59
N LYS A 167 21.07 5.21 13.62
CA LYS A 167 20.29 5.78 12.52
C LYS A 167 19.96 4.69 11.51
N ARG A 168 18.69 4.58 11.13
CA ARG A 168 18.22 3.59 10.14
C ARG A 168 17.64 4.33 8.95
N SER A 169 17.90 3.82 7.75
CA SER A 169 17.16 4.30 6.58
C SER A 169 15.68 3.94 6.72
N VAL A 170 14.82 4.70 6.06
CA VAL A 170 13.36 4.46 6.03
C VAL A 170 13.09 3.01 5.61
N ILE A 171 13.78 2.53 4.58
CA ILE A 171 13.60 1.18 4.06
C ILE A 171 13.96 0.09 5.09
N LYS A 172 15.03 0.28 5.86
CA LYS A 172 15.43 -0.67 6.91
C LYS A 172 14.57 -0.58 8.17
N SER A 173 13.71 0.44 8.27
CA SER A 173 12.91 0.71 9.46
C SER A 173 11.50 0.12 9.41
N VAL A 174 10.91 0.03 8.21
CA VAL A 174 9.56 -0.52 8.02
C VAL A 174 9.61 -2.05 8.18
N VAL A 175 8.79 -2.57 9.07
CA VAL A 175 8.74 -4.00 9.43
C VAL A 175 7.37 -4.63 9.21
N GLY A 176 6.35 -3.82 8.90
CA GLY A 176 5.02 -4.31 8.58
C GLY A 176 4.21 -3.32 7.75
N THR A 177 3.22 -3.83 7.04
CA THR A 177 2.31 -3.08 6.18
C THR A 177 0.88 -3.62 6.31
N LEU A 178 -0.10 -2.74 6.16
CA LEU A 178 -1.53 -3.02 6.23
C LEU A 178 -2.28 -1.98 5.40
N ASP A 179 -3.26 -2.38 4.61
CA ASP A 179 -4.17 -1.45 3.93
C ASP A 179 -5.49 -1.36 4.69
N LEU A 180 -5.98 -0.14 4.90
CA LEU A 180 -7.34 0.14 5.35
C LEU A 180 -8.07 0.92 4.24
N SER A 181 -9.17 0.36 3.74
CA SER A 181 -10.03 1.01 2.75
C SER A 181 -11.41 1.29 3.34
N ILE A 182 -11.83 2.55 3.33
CA ILE A 182 -13.20 2.94 3.67
C ILE A 182 -14.01 2.96 2.39
N ARG A 183 -15.03 2.10 2.35
CA ARG A 183 -15.91 1.86 1.20
C ARG A 183 -17.37 2.04 1.61
N PHE A 184 -18.26 2.01 0.62
CA PHE A 184 -19.71 2.06 0.81
C PHE A 184 -20.30 0.74 0.37
N PHE A 185 -21.35 0.29 1.07
CA PHE A 185 -22.17 -0.82 0.58
C PHE A 185 -22.92 -0.42 -0.69
N LEU A 186 -23.04 -1.36 -1.62
CA LEU A 186 -23.98 -1.23 -2.74
C LEU A 186 -25.41 -1.47 -2.23
N GLN A 187 -26.40 -0.99 -2.97
CA GLN A 187 -27.80 -1.08 -2.54
C GLN A 187 -28.24 -2.54 -2.43
N GLY A 188 -28.68 -2.93 -1.23
CA GLY A 188 -29.09 -4.30 -0.90
C GLY A 188 -27.97 -5.19 -0.35
N GLU A 189 -26.71 -4.75 -0.36
CA GLU A 189 -25.61 -5.49 0.26
C GLU A 189 -25.65 -5.34 1.79
N THR A 190 -25.52 -6.46 2.49
CA THR A 190 -25.33 -6.52 3.95
C THR A 190 -23.87 -6.71 4.33
N PHE A 191 -23.08 -7.35 3.47
CA PHE A 191 -21.64 -7.53 3.64
C PHE A 191 -20.88 -7.34 2.30
N PRO A 192 -19.56 -7.05 2.33
CA PRO A 192 -18.81 -6.75 1.12
C PRO A 192 -18.79 -7.93 0.13
N GLY A 193 -19.23 -7.70 -1.10
CA GLY A 193 -19.22 -8.71 -2.16
C GLY A 193 -20.42 -9.65 -2.17
N GLU A 194 -21.46 -9.37 -1.36
CA GLU A 194 -22.73 -10.07 -1.45
C GLU A 194 -23.36 -9.88 -2.84
N LYS A 195 -23.52 -10.97 -3.59
CA LYS A 195 -24.19 -10.94 -4.89
C LYS A 195 -25.70 -10.86 -4.68
N VAL A 196 -26.22 -9.67 -4.44
CA VAL A 196 -27.67 -9.43 -4.41
C VAL A 196 -28.22 -9.72 -5.80
N LYS A 197 -29.12 -10.70 -5.93
CA LYS A 197 -29.86 -10.91 -7.18
C LYS A 197 -30.62 -9.62 -7.47
N SER A 198 -30.35 -9.01 -8.62
CA SER A 198 -30.92 -7.73 -9.04
C SER A 198 -32.44 -7.70 -8.82
N GLN A 199 -32.89 -7.10 -7.73
CA GLN A 199 -34.30 -6.79 -7.56
C GLN A 199 -34.56 -5.60 -8.46
N LEU A 200 -35.33 -5.84 -9.53
CA LEU A 200 -35.66 -4.89 -10.61
C LEU A 200 -36.36 -3.59 -10.14
N PHE A 201 -36.54 -3.40 -8.83
CA PHE A 201 -37.18 -2.25 -8.22
C PHE A 201 -36.53 -1.93 -6.86
N CYS A 202 -35.37 -1.29 -6.88
CA CYS A 202 -34.86 -0.63 -5.69
C CYS A 202 -35.31 0.84 -5.73
N SER A 203 -36.35 1.17 -4.98
CA SER A 203 -36.79 2.55 -4.76
C SER A 203 -35.62 3.38 -4.22
N ILE A 204 -35.47 4.60 -4.73
CA ILE A 204 -34.48 5.59 -4.30
C ILE A 204 -34.90 6.11 -2.92
N ASN A 205 -34.79 5.27 -1.89
CA ASN A 205 -34.81 5.74 -0.51
C ASN A 205 -33.37 6.08 -0.15
N ASN A 206 -33.11 7.38 -0.09
CA ASN A 206 -31.83 8.01 0.23
C ASN A 206 -31.50 7.84 1.72
N GLU A 207 -31.55 6.61 2.23
CA GLU A 207 -30.95 6.27 3.52
C GLU A 207 -29.44 6.19 3.30
N GLY A 208 -28.71 7.08 3.99
CA GLY A 208 -27.29 7.33 3.76
C GLY A 208 -26.49 6.04 3.59
N SER A 209 -25.73 5.96 2.50
CA SER A 209 -24.92 4.79 2.19
C SER A 209 -24.01 4.42 3.36
N LYS A 210 -24.30 3.29 4.00
CA LYS A 210 -23.52 2.79 5.12
C LYS A 210 -22.09 2.54 4.68
N ARG A 211 -21.13 3.07 5.44
CA ARG A 211 -19.70 2.88 5.18
C ARG A 211 -19.19 1.67 5.96
N TYR A 212 -18.25 0.95 5.35
CA TYR A 212 -17.52 -0.11 6.01
C TYR A 212 -16.01 0.03 5.78
N GLY A 213 -15.23 -0.52 6.71
CA GLY A 213 -13.79 -0.62 6.61
C GLY A 213 -13.42 -1.97 6.01
N TYR A 214 -12.45 -2.00 5.12
CA TYR A 214 -11.91 -3.23 4.57
C TYR A 214 -10.41 -3.27 4.83
N ILE A 215 -9.97 -4.34 5.49
CA ILE A 215 -8.58 -4.57 5.81
C ILE A 215 -7.98 -5.57 4.81
N GLY A 216 -6.80 -5.25 4.29
CA GLY A 216 -6.08 -6.12 3.37
C GLY A 216 -4.57 -5.95 3.44
N ASN A 217 -3.84 -6.82 2.75
CA ASN A 217 -2.38 -6.72 2.59
C ASN A 217 -1.59 -6.59 3.92
N LEU A 218 -2.03 -7.30 4.97
CA LEU A 218 -1.38 -7.31 6.28
C LEU A 218 -0.10 -8.15 6.29
N CYS A 219 1.05 -7.57 5.99
CA CYS A 219 2.32 -8.31 6.02
C CYS A 219 3.21 -7.84 7.17
N VAL A 220 3.92 -8.77 7.82
CA VAL A 220 4.98 -8.48 8.78
C VAL A 220 6.23 -9.23 8.36
N ALA A 221 7.35 -8.52 8.30
CA ALA A 221 8.65 -9.06 7.95
C ALA A 221 8.96 -10.31 8.79
N LYS A 222 9.47 -11.38 8.15
CA LYS A 222 9.71 -12.69 8.78
C LYS A 222 10.51 -12.59 10.08
N SER A 223 11.54 -11.75 10.10
CA SER A 223 12.40 -11.48 11.28
C SER A 223 11.74 -10.66 12.39
N ALA A 224 10.58 -10.05 12.13
CA ALA A 224 9.84 -9.21 13.06
C ALA A 224 8.51 -9.84 13.55
N ARG A 225 8.18 -11.07 13.12
CA ARG A 225 6.98 -11.79 13.54
C ARG A 225 7.00 -12.15 15.02
N ARG A 226 5.83 -12.55 15.52
CA ARG A 226 5.61 -12.98 16.92
C ARG A 226 5.97 -11.93 17.99
N GLN A 227 6.14 -10.66 17.61
CA GLN A 227 6.37 -9.51 18.50
C GLN A 227 5.11 -8.64 18.69
N GLY A 228 3.93 -9.16 18.35
CA GLY A 228 2.66 -8.43 18.48
C GLY A 228 2.43 -7.30 17.47
N ILE A 229 3.29 -7.17 16.45
CA ILE A 229 3.21 -6.08 15.46
C ILE A 229 1.87 -6.08 14.73
N ALA A 230 1.48 -7.22 14.15
CA ALA A 230 0.22 -7.34 13.40
C ALA A 230 -1.01 -7.00 14.24
N CYS A 231 -1.07 -7.47 15.50
CA CYS A 231 -2.16 -7.15 16.42
C CYS A 231 -2.28 -5.63 16.66
N ASN A 232 -1.15 -4.95 16.87
CA ASN A 232 -1.16 -3.51 17.11
C ASN A 232 -1.49 -2.71 15.84
N MET A 233 -1.02 -3.15 14.67
CA MET A 233 -1.44 -2.55 13.40
C MET A 233 -2.94 -2.70 13.15
N LEU A 234 -3.53 -3.86 13.46
CA LEU A 234 -4.98 -4.07 13.36
C LEU A 234 -5.76 -3.17 14.31
N ARG A 235 -5.32 -3.05 15.57
CA ARG A 235 -5.93 -2.12 16.54
C ARG A 235 -5.89 -0.67 16.06
N PHE A 236 -4.75 -0.23 15.53
CA PHE A 236 -4.61 1.09 14.94
C PHE A 236 -5.58 1.28 13.76
N ALA A 237 -5.65 0.31 12.84
CA ALA A 237 -6.55 0.39 11.68
C ALA A 237 -8.04 0.41 12.08
N ILE A 238 -8.45 -0.41 13.04
CA ILE A 238 -9.83 -0.42 13.57
C ILE A 238 -10.16 0.94 14.20
N GLU A 239 -9.24 1.50 14.97
CA GLU A 239 -9.42 2.80 15.59
C GLU A 239 -9.47 3.93 14.55
N SER A 240 -8.61 3.90 13.53
CA SER A 240 -8.66 4.85 12.41
C SER A 240 -9.97 4.75 11.62
N ALA A 241 -10.50 3.54 11.43
CA ALA A 241 -11.80 3.33 10.80
C ALA A 241 -12.93 3.93 11.66
N ARG A 242 -12.91 3.67 12.97
CA ARG A 242 -13.87 4.22 13.93
C ARG A 242 -13.91 5.74 13.93
N LEU A 243 -12.73 6.39 13.99
CA LEU A 243 -12.62 7.85 13.92
C LEU A 243 -13.15 8.42 12.60
N SER A 244 -13.20 7.59 11.54
CA SER A 244 -13.78 7.95 10.25
C SER A 244 -15.29 7.66 10.15
N GLY A 245 -15.95 7.30 11.26
CA GLY A 245 -17.39 7.02 11.33
C GLY A 245 -17.80 5.66 10.77
N VAL A 246 -16.88 4.69 10.77
CA VAL A 246 -17.14 3.31 10.33
C VAL A 246 -17.47 2.43 11.53
N GLU A 247 -18.60 1.72 11.47
CA GLU A 247 -19.05 0.80 12.53
C GLU A 247 -18.52 -0.63 12.35
N GLN A 248 -18.34 -1.06 11.09
CA GLN A 248 -18.01 -2.43 10.75
C GLN A 248 -16.74 -2.50 9.90
N VAL A 249 -15.85 -3.41 10.26
CA VAL A 249 -14.59 -3.66 9.54
C VAL A 249 -14.53 -5.11 9.10
N TYR A 250 -14.20 -5.33 7.83
CA TYR A 250 -14.20 -6.65 7.20
C TYR A 250 -12.81 -7.04 6.71
N VAL A 251 -12.56 -8.35 6.68
CA VAL A 251 -11.33 -8.93 6.12
C VAL A 251 -11.60 -10.33 5.55
N HIS A 252 -10.96 -10.64 4.41
CA HIS A 252 -10.92 -12.00 3.89
C HIS A 252 -9.64 -12.71 4.34
N VAL A 253 -9.77 -13.95 4.77
CA VAL A 253 -8.64 -14.81 5.12
C VAL A 253 -8.79 -16.18 4.45
N HIS A 254 -7.69 -16.76 3.95
CA HIS A 254 -7.74 -18.10 3.39
C HIS A 254 -8.03 -19.16 4.47
N ARG A 255 -8.81 -20.18 4.11
CA ARG A 255 -9.19 -21.30 4.98
C ARG A 255 -8.00 -22.09 5.49
N ASN A 256 -6.91 -22.15 4.71
CA ASN A 256 -5.66 -22.80 5.10
C ASN A 256 -4.71 -21.92 5.93
N ASN A 257 -4.99 -20.62 6.05
CA ASN A 257 -4.11 -19.67 6.76
C ASN A 257 -4.49 -19.57 8.24
N LEU A 258 -4.24 -20.65 8.97
CA LEU A 258 -4.58 -20.79 10.39
C LEU A 258 -3.94 -19.70 11.26
N VAL A 259 -2.71 -19.27 10.92
CA VAL A 259 -1.99 -18.23 11.65
C VAL A 259 -2.72 -16.88 11.55
N ALA A 260 -3.24 -16.54 10.37
CA ALA A 260 -4.01 -15.32 10.18
C ALA A 260 -5.40 -15.43 10.83
N GLN A 261 -6.06 -16.59 10.76
CA GLN A 261 -7.34 -16.81 11.45
C GLN A 261 -7.22 -16.63 12.97
N GLU A 262 -6.19 -17.21 13.59
CA GLU A 262 -5.93 -17.03 15.02
C GLU A 262 -5.63 -15.56 15.36
N LEU A 263 -4.85 -14.87 14.52
CA LEU A 263 -4.59 -13.45 14.67
C LEU A 263 -5.89 -12.62 14.67
N TYR A 264 -6.76 -12.82 13.67
CA TYR A 264 -8.00 -12.07 13.54
C TYR A 264 -8.96 -12.35 14.70
N LYS A 265 -9.14 -13.63 15.07
CA LYS A 265 -9.93 -14.03 16.24
C LYS A 265 -9.42 -13.37 17.52
N LYS A 266 -8.11 -13.35 17.74
CA LYS A 266 -7.48 -12.70 18.91
C LYS A 266 -7.71 -11.19 18.93
N THR A 267 -7.89 -10.56 17.77
CA THR A 267 -8.22 -9.13 17.65
C THR A 267 -9.71 -8.82 17.68
N GLY A 268 -10.57 -9.83 17.90
CA GLY A 268 -12.02 -9.65 18.03
C GLY A 268 -12.80 -9.74 16.72
N PHE A 269 -12.20 -10.25 15.66
CA PHE A 269 -12.94 -10.57 14.44
C PHE A 269 -13.65 -11.90 14.57
N GLU A 270 -14.87 -11.97 14.04
CA GLU A 270 -15.74 -13.13 14.02
C GLU A 270 -16.03 -13.53 12.58
N ILE A 271 -16.29 -14.81 12.32
CA ILE A 271 -16.63 -15.29 10.98
C ILE A 271 -18.07 -14.86 10.67
N VAL A 272 -18.30 -14.26 9.51
CA VAL A 272 -19.65 -13.96 9.04
C VAL A 272 -20.25 -15.27 8.54
N GLU A 273 -21.20 -15.83 9.28
CA GLU A 273 -21.96 -17.01 8.84
C GLU A 273 -22.80 -16.66 7.62
N THR A 274 -22.23 -16.87 6.44
CA THR A 274 -22.96 -16.73 5.19
C THR A 274 -23.88 -17.95 5.07
N GLY A 275 -25.19 -17.73 5.06
CA GLY A 275 -26.17 -18.79 4.78
C GLY A 275 -25.72 -19.58 3.56
N GLN A 276 -25.62 -20.90 3.73
CA GLN A 276 -25.02 -21.84 2.78
C GLN A 276 -25.30 -21.48 1.31
N SER A 277 -24.32 -20.89 0.64
CA SER A 277 -24.08 -21.23 -0.76
C SER A 277 -22.78 -22.02 -0.80
N GLU A 278 -22.89 -23.34 -0.70
CA GLU A 278 -21.81 -24.31 -0.88
C GLU A 278 -21.24 -24.32 -2.32
N SER A 279 -21.34 -23.20 -3.05
CA SER A 279 -21.08 -23.13 -4.49
C SER A 279 -20.38 -21.84 -4.92
N SER A 280 -19.39 -21.38 -4.16
CA SER A 280 -18.34 -20.54 -4.76
C SER A 280 -16.98 -21.10 -4.39
N ASP A 281 -16.19 -21.30 -5.43
CA ASP A 281 -14.78 -21.72 -5.57
C ASP A 281 -13.77 -20.87 -4.76
N ASP A 282 -14.21 -20.27 -3.65
CA ASP A 282 -13.47 -19.30 -2.87
C ASP A 282 -12.99 -19.93 -1.56
N ASP A 283 -11.71 -20.25 -1.53
CA ASP A 283 -10.97 -20.82 -0.39
C ASP A 283 -10.75 -19.79 0.73
N THR A 284 -11.70 -18.88 0.96
CA THR A 284 -11.62 -17.82 1.95
C THR A 284 -12.81 -17.80 2.92
N TYR A 285 -12.59 -17.22 4.10
CA TYR A 285 -13.62 -16.82 5.06
C TYR A 285 -13.69 -15.30 5.07
N LEU A 286 -14.92 -14.77 5.11
CA LEU A 286 -15.17 -13.37 5.43
C LEU A 286 -15.30 -13.23 6.94
N LEU A 287 -14.49 -12.35 7.53
CA LEU A 287 -14.54 -12.04 8.94
C LEU A 287 -14.96 -10.58 9.13
N GLN A 288 -15.68 -10.32 10.21
CA GLN A 288 -16.19 -9.02 10.59
C GLN A 288 -15.75 -8.68 12.01
N TYR A 289 -15.39 -7.42 12.21
CA TYR A 289 -15.27 -6.78 13.51
C TYR A 289 -16.40 -5.76 13.61
N THR A 290 -17.24 -5.94 14.63
CA THR A 290 -18.30 -5.00 14.97
C THR A 290 -18.01 -4.46 16.36
N ARG A 291 -18.25 -3.17 16.56
CA ARG A 291 -18.19 -2.55 17.87
C ARG A 291 -19.59 -2.35 18.42
#